data_AF-A0A7W1EJV9-F1
#
_entry.id   AF-A0A7W1EJV9-F1
#
_cell.length_a   1.000
_cell.length_b   1.000
_cell.length_c   1.000
_cell.angle_alpha   90.00
_cell.angle_beta   90.00
_cell.angle_gamma   90.00
#
_symmetry.space_group_name_H-M   'P 1'
#
loop_
_entity.id
_entity.type
_entity.pdbx_description
1 polymer ?
#
loop_
_entity_poly.entity_id
_entity_poly.type
_entity_poly.pdbx_seq_one_letter_code
_entity_poly.pdbx_strand_id
1 'polypeptide(L)'
;MKRTKKIFPLFICVSLILGLTSFFLPTETLQIRIFTHLKVNALQCNVNAGSYKLMADGKLLTVSKGESIFKITLHADSIELKQNDNILGKFKYIKFTGEDLGEIKLKLLNPDRKVRTYQNNISFSVNEGYLRLINEVVLDNYIAGVTEAEAGSRSTPEFYKVQAILARTYALAHINKHVTEGFSLCDQVHCQVYYGKPKDLNIFNAIDETKGKVVVDENLNLIVAAFHSNSGGQTANSED
;
A
#
# COMPACT_ATOMS: atom_id res chain seq x y z
N MET A 1 1.55 43.72 72.72
CA MET A 1 1.32 44.78 71.70
C MET A 1 1.59 44.17 70.31
N LYS A 2 0.70 44.41 69.34
CA LYS A 2 0.35 43.59 68.17
C LYS A 2 1.51 42.96 67.35
N ARG A 3 1.47 41.62 67.20
CA ARG A 3 2.20 40.83 66.18
C ARG A 3 1.54 41.04 64.82
N THR A 4 2.19 41.72 63.89
CA THR A 4 1.76 41.84 62.49
C THR A 4 2.36 40.68 61.66
N LYS A 5 1.50 39.75 61.24
CA LYS A 5 1.86 38.71 60.25
C LYS A 5 1.90 39.37 58.86
N LYS A 6 3.07 39.44 58.23
CA LYS A 6 3.19 39.76 56.80
C LYS A 6 2.90 38.48 56.01
N ILE A 7 1.84 38.51 55.21
CA ILE A 7 1.44 37.44 54.28
C ILE A 7 2.17 37.73 52.96
N PHE A 8 3.07 36.85 52.54
CA PHE A 8 3.64 36.85 51.19
C PHE A 8 2.70 36.05 50.28
N PRO A 9 2.28 36.56 49.11
CA PRO A 9 1.49 35.77 48.18
C PRO A 9 2.41 34.78 47.45
N LEU A 10 2.12 33.50 47.59
CA LEU A 10 2.74 32.42 46.85
C LEU A 10 2.21 32.47 45.40
N PHE A 11 3.01 32.97 44.47
CA PHE A 11 2.73 32.84 43.03
C PHE A 11 2.92 31.37 42.62
N ILE A 12 1.81 30.66 42.44
CA ILE A 12 1.80 29.33 41.84
C ILE A 12 1.91 29.53 40.32
N CYS A 13 3.13 29.41 39.77
CA CYS A 13 3.31 29.22 38.34
C CYS A 13 2.78 27.84 37.97
N VAL A 14 1.55 27.79 37.45
CA VAL A 14 1.05 26.60 36.75
C VAL A 14 1.76 26.55 35.39
N SER A 15 2.88 25.84 35.34
CA SER A 15 3.51 25.48 34.07
C SER A 15 2.58 24.48 33.38
N LEU A 16 1.81 24.96 32.40
CA LEU A 16 1.01 24.13 31.52
C LEU A 16 1.98 23.40 30.58
N ILE A 17 2.46 22.24 31.01
CA ILE A 17 3.18 21.31 30.14
C ILE A 17 2.15 20.78 29.14
N LEU A 18 2.02 21.44 27.99
CA LEU A 18 1.44 20.84 26.79
C LEU A 18 2.36 19.70 26.39
N GLY A 19 2.09 18.51 26.92
CA GLY A 19 2.63 17.28 26.38
C GLY A 19 2.17 17.18 24.93
N LEU A 20 3.10 17.40 24.00
CA LEU A 20 3.00 16.95 22.62
C LEU A 20 2.87 15.43 22.65
N THR A 21 1.64 14.96 22.86
CA THR A 21 1.30 13.59 22.53
C THR A 21 1.30 13.53 21.02
N SER A 22 2.35 12.94 20.47
CA SER A 22 2.36 12.53 19.08
C SER A 22 1.21 11.56 18.90
N PHE A 23 0.05 12.06 18.47
CA PHE A 23 -1.01 11.22 17.95
C PHE A 23 -0.43 10.55 16.72
N PHE A 24 0.04 9.31 16.89
CA PHE A 24 0.26 8.41 15.77
C PHE A 24 -1.12 8.16 15.16
N LEU A 25 -1.48 8.96 14.15
CA LEU A 25 -2.55 8.58 13.26
C LEU A 25 -2.10 7.28 12.60
N PRO A 26 -2.92 6.20 12.63
CA PRO A 26 -2.60 5.01 11.87
C PRO A 26 -2.42 5.44 10.42
N THR A 27 -1.28 5.11 9.82
CA THR A 27 -1.08 5.34 8.39
C THR A 27 -2.16 4.57 7.65
N GLU A 28 -3.06 5.29 7.01
CA GLU A 28 -4.14 4.69 6.23
C GLU A 28 -3.51 3.98 5.02
N THR A 29 -3.79 2.68 4.90
CA THR A 29 -3.32 1.87 3.77
C THR A 29 -4.43 1.71 2.74
N LEU A 30 -4.08 1.82 1.46
CA LEU A 30 -4.96 1.47 0.37
C LEU A 30 -4.96 -0.04 0.18
N GLN A 31 -6.15 -0.60 -0.09
CA GLN A 31 -6.30 -2.01 -0.42
C GLN A 31 -6.27 -2.17 -1.93
N ILE A 32 -5.14 -2.59 -2.49
CA ILE A 32 -4.96 -2.73 -3.93
C ILE A 32 -5.14 -4.19 -4.32
N ARG A 33 -6.17 -4.49 -5.12
CA ARG A 33 -6.32 -5.82 -5.74
C ARG A 33 -5.26 -5.99 -6.81
N ILE A 34 -4.44 -7.02 -6.67
CA ILE A 34 -3.33 -7.31 -7.57
C ILE A 34 -3.59 -8.57 -8.37
N PHE A 35 -3.03 -8.64 -9.58
CA PHE A 35 -3.29 -9.69 -10.57
C PHE A 35 -4.78 -9.84 -10.90
N THR A 36 -5.49 -8.71 -10.96
CA THR A 36 -6.97 -8.66 -11.01
C THR A 36 -7.56 -9.42 -12.20
N HIS A 37 -6.85 -9.43 -13.33
CA HIS A 37 -7.28 -10.08 -14.57
C HIS A 37 -7.00 -11.59 -14.61
N LEU A 38 -6.44 -12.19 -13.55
CA LEU A 38 -6.03 -13.60 -13.52
C LEU A 38 -6.85 -14.40 -12.51
N LYS A 39 -7.19 -15.64 -12.88
CA LYS A 39 -7.67 -16.67 -11.95
C LYS A 39 -6.46 -17.37 -11.33
N VAL A 40 -5.98 -16.87 -10.20
CA VAL A 40 -4.80 -17.40 -9.53
C VAL A 40 -5.16 -18.61 -8.68
N ASN A 41 -4.45 -19.73 -8.85
CA ASN A 41 -4.67 -20.96 -8.07
C ASN A 41 -3.49 -21.31 -7.16
N ALA A 42 -2.28 -20.88 -7.52
CA ALA A 42 -1.09 -21.16 -6.71
C ALA A 42 -0.04 -20.07 -6.88
N LEU A 43 0.64 -19.74 -5.78
CA LEU A 43 1.74 -18.78 -5.76
C LEU A 43 2.74 -19.11 -4.64
N GLN A 44 3.90 -18.48 -4.72
CA GLN A 44 4.94 -18.52 -3.71
C GLN A 44 5.25 -17.10 -3.25
N CYS A 45 5.33 -16.94 -1.93
CA CYS A 45 5.78 -15.72 -1.25
C CYS A 45 7.17 -15.95 -0.68
N ASN A 46 8.13 -15.11 -1.06
CA ASN A 46 9.47 -15.10 -0.48
C ASN A 46 9.66 -13.81 0.30
N VAL A 47 9.85 -13.93 1.61
CA VAL A 47 10.26 -12.80 2.45
C VAL A 47 11.78 -12.78 2.41
N ASN A 48 12.37 -11.72 1.84
CA ASN A 48 13.83 -11.62 1.66
C ASN A 48 14.47 -10.62 2.63
N ALA A 49 13.75 -9.56 2.98
CA ALA A 49 14.22 -8.49 3.85
C ALA A 49 13.11 -8.06 4.82
N GLY A 50 13.51 -7.69 6.04
CA GLY A 50 12.61 -7.36 7.14
C GLY A 50 11.98 -8.59 7.79
N SER A 51 10.93 -8.36 8.59
CA SER A 51 10.09 -9.41 9.16
C SER A 51 8.65 -9.25 8.73
N TYR A 52 7.95 -10.37 8.66
CA TYR A 52 6.51 -10.40 8.46
C TYR A 52 5.86 -11.25 9.54
N LYS A 53 4.82 -10.72 10.16
CA LYS A 53 3.88 -11.49 10.98
C LYS A 53 2.90 -12.20 10.05
N LEU A 54 2.93 -13.53 10.08
CA LEU A 54 2.01 -14.35 9.32
C LEU A 54 0.80 -14.70 10.17
N MET A 55 -0.36 -14.14 9.80
CA MET A 55 -1.64 -14.42 10.40
C MET A 55 -2.50 -15.27 9.46
N ALA A 56 -3.27 -16.20 10.02
CA ALA A 56 -4.28 -16.93 9.29
C ALA A 56 -5.56 -17.06 10.13
N ASP A 57 -6.71 -16.76 9.53
CA ASP A 57 -8.03 -16.76 10.20
C ASP A 57 -8.03 -16.08 11.58
N GLY A 58 -7.34 -14.93 11.68
CA GLY A 58 -7.23 -14.12 12.90
C GLY A 58 -6.19 -14.59 13.93
N LYS A 59 -5.51 -15.72 13.69
CA LYS A 59 -4.47 -16.25 14.60
C LYS A 59 -3.08 -16.00 14.03
N LEU A 60 -2.14 -15.62 14.90
CA LEU A 60 -0.73 -15.56 14.54
C LEU A 60 -0.19 -16.99 14.38
N LEU A 61 0.36 -17.32 13.22
CA LEU A 61 1.00 -18.62 12.95
C LEU A 61 2.49 -18.57 13.25
N THR A 62 3.18 -17.57 12.71
CA THR A 62 4.63 -17.42 12.83
C THR A 62 5.05 -15.99 12.53
N VAL A 63 6.31 -15.68 12.86
CA VAL A 63 6.99 -14.46 12.42
C VAL A 63 8.14 -14.90 11.52
N SER A 64 8.06 -14.60 10.23
CA SER A 64 9.17 -14.87 9.33
C SER A 64 10.24 -13.81 9.56
N LYS A 65 11.44 -14.25 9.97
CA LYS A 65 12.65 -13.43 10.04
C LYS A 65 13.65 -13.95 9.01
N GLY A 66 14.22 -13.06 8.21
CA GLY A 66 15.16 -13.43 7.15
C GLY A 66 14.49 -14.17 5.98
N GLU A 67 15.28 -14.92 5.22
CA GLU A 67 14.79 -15.62 4.03
C GLU A 67 13.81 -16.74 4.39
N SER A 68 12.54 -16.56 4.04
CA SER A 68 11.47 -17.54 4.27
C SER A 68 10.60 -17.71 3.04
N ILE A 69 10.30 -18.96 2.69
CA ILE A 69 9.49 -19.31 1.52
C ILE A 69 8.16 -19.91 1.98
N PHE A 70 7.07 -19.31 1.52
CA PHE A 70 5.72 -19.78 1.75
C PHE A 70 5.05 -20.13 0.42
N LYS A 71 4.43 -21.30 0.34
CA LYS A 71 3.63 -21.70 -0.81
C LYS A 71 2.16 -21.64 -0.43
N ILE A 72 1.39 -20.97 -1.27
CA ILE A 72 -0.03 -20.69 -1.09
C ILE A 72 -0.76 -21.35 -2.25
N THR A 73 -1.59 -22.34 -1.96
CA THR A 73 -2.30 -23.13 -2.98
C THR A 73 -3.79 -23.16 -2.66
N LEU A 74 -4.62 -22.83 -3.65
CA LEU A 74 -6.06 -23.01 -3.54
C LEU A 74 -6.39 -24.50 -3.42
N HIS A 75 -7.19 -24.84 -2.43
CA HIS A 75 -7.74 -26.17 -2.24
C HIS A 75 -9.25 -26.06 -1.99
N ALA A 76 -10.03 -26.22 -3.06
CA ALA A 76 -11.48 -26.01 -3.09
C ALA A 76 -11.87 -24.61 -2.58
N ASP A 77 -12.43 -24.53 -1.38
CA ASP A 77 -12.92 -23.31 -0.73
C ASP A 77 -11.93 -22.77 0.33
N SER A 78 -10.71 -23.31 0.38
CA SER A 78 -9.68 -22.96 1.37
C SER A 78 -8.31 -22.75 0.71
N ILE A 79 -7.38 -22.24 1.48
CA ILE A 79 -5.99 -22.00 1.10
C ILE A 79 -5.10 -22.94 1.89
N GLU A 80 -4.43 -23.86 1.21
CA GLU A 80 -3.33 -24.62 1.80
C GLU A 80 -2.08 -23.74 1.87
N LEU A 81 -1.53 -23.63 3.07
CA LEU A 81 -0.31 -22.89 3.35
C LEU A 81 0.81 -23.87 3.72
N LYS A 82 1.93 -23.76 3.02
CA LYS A 82 3.18 -24.49 3.31
C LYS A 82 4.31 -23.51 3.59
N GLN A 83 5.21 -23.89 4.49
CA GLN A 83 6.49 -23.20 4.72
C GLN A 83 7.62 -24.22 4.58
N ASN A 84 8.56 -23.99 3.64
CA ASN A 84 9.64 -24.93 3.35
C ASN A 84 9.15 -26.39 3.22
N ASP A 85 8.09 -26.58 2.41
CA ASP A 85 7.36 -27.84 2.16
C ASP A 85 6.54 -28.45 3.32
N ASN A 86 6.68 -27.93 4.54
CA ASN A 86 5.85 -28.34 5.67
C ASN A 86 4.47 -27.67 5.60
N ILE A 87 3.39 -28.46 5.68
CA ILE A 87 2.02 -27.95 5.74
C ILE A 87 1.79 -27.26 7.08
N LEU A 88 1.48 -25.96 7.04
CA LEU A 88 1.06 -25.20 8.22
C LEU A 88 -0.43 -25.33 8.49
N GLY A 89 -1.24 -25.54 7.45
CA GLY A 89 -2.67 -25.78 7.57
C GLY A 89 -3.47 -25.38 6.34
N LYS A 90 -4.81 -25.42 6.49
CA LYS A 90 -5.78 -24.91 5.53
C LYS A 90 -6.57 -23.78 6.17
N PHE A 91 -6.67 -22.65 5.48
CA PHE A 91 -7.23 -21.42 6.03
C PHE A 91 -8.17 -20.73 5.04
N LYS A 92 -9.06 -19.86 5.50
CA LYS A 92 -9.91 -19.05 4.62
C LYS A 92 -9.24 -17.73 4.23
N TYR A 93 -8.45 -17.20 5.15
CA TYR A 93 -7.76 -15.92 5.02
C TYR A 93 -6.33 -16.03 5.56
N ILE A 94 -5.38 -15.50 4.80
CA ILE A 94 -3.97 -15.41 5.19
C ILE A 94 -3.51 -13.97 5.01
N LYS A 95 -2.82 -13.40 6.00
CA LYS A 95 -2.24 -12.06 5.95
C LYS A 95 -0.80 -12.07 6.42
N PHE A 96 0.07 -11.51 5.60
CA PHE A 96 1.43 -11.16 5.92
C PHE A 96 1.43 -9.67 6.28
N THR A 97 1.70 -9.36 7.55
CA THR A 97 1.83 -7.98 8.03
C THR A 97 3.31 -7.64 8.12
N GLY A 98 3.77 -6.73 7.26
CA GLY A 98 5.16 -6.31 7.21
C GLY A 98 5.50 -5.46 8.42
N GLU A 99 6.63 -5.75 9.04
CA GLU A 99 7.26 -4.90 10.03
C GLU A 99 8.47 -4.21 9.38
N ASP A 100 8.78 -3.00 9.82
CA ASP A 100 9.91 -2.19 9.31
C ASP A 100 9.85 -1.97 7.78
N LEU A 101 10.96 -2.17 7.08
CA LEU A 101 11.11 -2.07 5.61
C LEU A 101 10.84 -3.43 4.91
N GLY A 102 9.90 -4.22 5.44
CA GLY A 102 9.60 -5.56 4.94
C GLY A 102 9.22 -5.61 3.45
N GLU A 103 9.92 -6.46 2.69
CA GLU A 103 9.63 -6.71 1.28
C GLU A 103 9.28 -8.18 1.05
N ILE A 104 8.19 -8.41 0.32
CA ILE A 104 7.72 -9.74 -0.03
C ILE A 104 7.65 -9.91 -1.55
N LYS A 105 8.35 -10.93 -2.06
CA LYS A 105 8.35 -11.29 -3.48
C LYS A 105 7.26 -12.32 -3.73
N LEU A 106 6.43 -12.05 -4.73
CA LEU A 106 5.36 -12.94 -5.16
C LEU A 106 5.71 -13.53 -6.52
N LYS A 107 5.72 -14.86 -6.59
CA LYS A 107 5.85 -15.64 -7.82
C LYS A 107 4.56 -16.43 -8.02
N LEU A 108 3.75 -16.07 -9.01
CA LEU A 108 2.59 -16.90 -9.37
C LEU A 108 3.09 -18.20 -10.00
N LEU A 109 2.57 -19.32 -9.53
CA LEU A 109 2.88 -20.66 -10.02
C LEU A 109 1.79 -21.17 -10.96
N ASN A 110 0.54 -20.75 -10.75
CA ASN A 110 -0.58 -21.06 -11.62
C ASN A 110 -1.60 -19.88 -11.63
N PRO A 111 -1.74 -19.16 -12.75
CA PRO A 111 -0.90 -19.23 -13.96
C PRO A 111 0.52 -18.73 -13.68
N ASP A 112 1.52 -19.23 -14.42
CA ASP A 112 2.90 -18.77 -14.24
C ASP A 112 3.09 -17.31 -14.69
N ARG A 113 3.69 -16.48 -13.83
CA ARG A 113 4.01 -15.07 -14.11
C ARG A 113 5.36 -14.66 -13.54
N LYS A 114 5.91 -13.55 -14.04
CA LYS A 114 7.15 -12.97 -13.50
C LYS A 114 6.97 -12.59 -12.03
N VAL A 115 8.07 -12.66 -11.28
CA VAL A 115 8.12 -12.24 -9.88
C VAL A 115 7.84 -10.74 -9.77
N ARG A 116 7.01 -10.35 -8.81
CA ARG A 116 6.80 -8.95 -8.41
C ARG A 116 7.14 -8.79 -6.92
N THR A 117 7.67 -7.64 -6.52
CA THR A 117 7.99 -7.33 -5.13
C THR A 117 6.96 -6.36 -4.58
N TYR A 118 6.43 -6.62 -3.40
CA TYR A 118 5.47 -5.74 -2.72
C TYR A 118 6.01 -5.31 -1.36
N GLN A 119 5.53 -4.15 -0.89
CA GLN A 119 5.84 -3.55 0.41
C GLN A 119 4.60 -3.56 1.30
N ASN A 120 4.82 -3.30 2.60
CA ASN A 120 3.78 -3.24 3.62
C ASN A 120 3.09 -4.59 3.84
N ASN A 121 1.77 -4.70 3.65
CA ASN A 121 1.04 -5.91 3.98
C ASN A 121 0.50 -6.57 2.72
N ILE A 122 0.36 -7.89 2.77
CA ILE A 122 -0.32 -8.62 1.71
C ILE A 122 -1.22 -9.70 2.27
N SER A 123 -2.40 -9.85 1.68
CA SER A 123 -3.38 -10.83 2.11
C SER A 123 -3.95 -11.63 0.94
N PHE A 124 -4.43 -12.82 1.31
CA PHE A 124 -4.92 -13.85 0.41
C PHE A 124 -6.24 -14.38 0.94
N SER A 125 -7.23 -14.46 0.07
CA SER A 125 -8.55 -15.05 0.36
C SER A 125 -9.03 -15.84 -0.84
N VAL A 126 -10.04 -16.69 -0.64
CA VAL A 126 -10.73 -17.37 -1.75
C VAL A 126 -11.90 -16.52 -2.20
N ASN A 127 -12.00 -16.28 -3.50
CA ASN A 127 -13.12 -15.58 -4.12
C ASN A 127 -13.49 -16.28 -5.43
N GLU A 128 -14.74 -16.70 -5.58
CA GLU A 128 -15.27 -17.30 -6.83
C GLU A 128 -14.41 -18.44 -7.41
N GLY A 129 -13.81 -19.28 -6.55
CA GLY A 129 -13.01 -20.43 -6.98
C GLY A 129 -11.58 -20.10 -7.42
N TYR A 130 -11.07 -18.91 -7.12
CA TYR A 130 -9.66 -18.54 -7.27
C TYR A 130 -9.17 -17.72 -6.08
N LEU A 131 -7.85 -17.53 -5.99
CA LEU A 131 -7.23 -16.70 -4.96
C LEU A 131 -7.41 -15.22 -5.31
N ARG A 132 -7.96 -14.46 -4.38
CA ARG A 132 -7.93 -13.00 -4.36
C ARG A 132 -6.73 -12.53 -3.56
N LEU A 133 -5.93 -11.67 -4.17
CA LEU A 133 -4.70 -11.12 -3.61
C LEU A 133 -4.88 -9.62 -3.41
N ILE A 134 -4.64 -9.13 -2.19
CA ILE A 134 -4.72 -7.71 -1.83
C ILE A 134 -3.38 -7.28 -1.26
N ASN A 135 -2.78 -6.24 -1.84
CA ASN A 135 -1.68 -5.52 -1.20
C ASN A 135 -2.25 -4.34 -0.41
N GLU A 136 -2.10 -4.36 0.91
CA GLU A 136 -2.47 -3.23 1.77
C GLU A 136 -1.23 -2.35 1.96
N VAL A 137 -1.18 -1.25 1.22
CA VAL A 137 0.03 -0.47 0.97
C VAL A 137 -0.22 0.99 1.34
N VAL A 138 0.80 1.65 1.92
CA VAL A 138 0.70 3.07 2.23
C VAL A 138 0.70 3.89 0.94
N LEU A 139 0.01 5.03 0.92
CA LEU A 139 -0.22 5.81 -0.31
C LEU A 139 1.07 6.08 -1.09
N ASP A 140 2.13 6.59 -0.45
CA ASP A 140 3.36 6.95 -1.15
C ASP A 140 4.06 5.74 -1.79
N ASN A 141 4.01 4.55 -1.17
CA ASN A 141 4.57 3.32 -1.77
C ASN A 141 3.73 2.86 -2.96
N TYR A 142 2.41 3.02 -2.90
CA TYR A 142 1.52 2.77 -4.05
C TYR A 142 1.85 3.71 -5.20
N ILE A 143 1.96 5.02 -4.92
CA ILE A 143 2.28 6.04 -5.94
C ILE A 143 3.67 5.81 -6.56
N ALA A 144 4.65 5.36 -5.78
CA ALA A 144 5.97 4.99 -6.31
C ALA A 144 5.86 3.85 -7.33
N GLY A 145 5.08 2.81 -7.01
CA GLY A 145 4.86 1.68 -7.91
C GLY A 145 4.06 2.02 -9.16
N VAL A 146 3.02 2.86 -9.02
CA VAL A 146 2.25 3.36 -10.17
C VAL A 146 3.11 4.22 -11.07
N THR A 147 3.93 5.12 -10.50
CA THR A 147 4.83 5.98 -11.27
C THR A 147 5.75 5.15 -12.15
N GLU A 148 6.41 4.10 -11.64
CA GLU A 148 7.26 3.25 -12.49
C GLU A 148 6.46 2.48 -13.54
N ALA A 149 5.29 1.97 -13.18
CA ALA A 149 4.50 1.14 -14.07
C ALA A 149 3.93 1.93 -15.27
N GLU A 150 3.59 3.19 -15.07
CA GLU A 150 3.01 4.09 -16.08
C GLU A 150 4.09 4.87 -16.84
N ALA A 151 5.13 5.35 -16.15
CA ALA A 151 6.19 6.20 -16.72
C ALA A 151 7.43 5.43 -17.20
N GLY A 152 7.61 4.18 -16.76
CA GLY A 152 8.87 3.44 -16.92
C GLY A 152 10.00 3.95 -16.02
N SER A 153 11.20 3.39 -16.20
CA SER A 153 12.40 3.66 -15.36
C SER A 153 13.47 4.52 -16.07
N ARG A 154 13.10 5.31 -17.08
CA ARG A 154 14.05 6.09 -17.91
C ARG A 154 13.57 7.52 -18.19
N SER A 155 12.70 8.04 -17.34
CA SER A 155 12.14 9.39 -17.47
C SER A 155 12.92 10.39 -16.62
N THR A 156 12.63 11.68 -16.79
CA THR A 156 13.32 12.74 -16.04
C THR A 156 12.75 12.87 -14.62
N PRO A 157 13.52 13.39 -13.65
CA PRO A 157 13.03 13.63 -12.30
C PRO A 157 11.76 14.49 -12.24
N GLU A 158 11.68 15.56 -13.04
CA GLU A 158 10.49 16.42 -13.10
C GLU A 158 9.27 15.68 -13.68
N PHE A 159 9.47 14.80 -14.66
CA PHE A 159 8.39 13.96 -15.17
C PHE A 159 7.85 13.03 -14.08
N TYR A 160 8.73 12.39 -13.30
CA TYR A 160 8.29 11.56 -12.18
C TYR A 160 7.54 12.35 -11.11
N LYS A 161 7.92 13.61 -10.83
CA LYS A 161 7.19 14.48 -9.90
C LYS A 161 5.77 14.77 -10.39
N VAL A 162 5.62 15.14 -11.66
CA VAL A 162 4.30 15.38 -12.27
C VAL A 162 3.46 14.10 -12.21
N GLN A 163 4.03 12.97 -12.62
CA GLN A 163 3.34 11.67 -12.58
C GLN A 163 2.92 11.30 -11.17
N ALA A 164 3.77 11.52 -10.17
CA ALA A 164 3.46 11.26 -8.76
C ALA A 164 2.28 12.08 -8.25
N ILE A 165 2.23 13.37 -8.59
CA ILE A 165 1.14 14.27 -8.22
C ILE A 165 -0.17 13.82 -8.88
N LEU A 166 -0.15 13.53 -10.19
CA LEU A 166 -1.33 13.06 -10.92
C LEU A 166 -1.82 11.71 -10.40
N ALA A 167 -0.91 10.77 -10.19
CA ALA A 167 -1.25 9.45 -9.68
C ALA A 167 -1.85 9.52 -8.27
N ARG A 168 -1.29 10.37 -7.39
CA ARG A 168 -1.83 10.61 -6.05
C ARG A 168 -3.21 11.24 -6.07
N THR A 169 -3.41 12.22 -6.94
CA THR A 169 -4.70 12.90 -7.13
C THR A 169 -5.76 11.89 -7.56
N TYR A 170 -5.46 11.06 -8.57
CA TYR A 170 -6.37 10.01 -9.04
C TYR A 170 -6.71 9.02 -7.92
N ALA A 171 -5.68 8.50 -7.23
CA ALA A 171 -5.86 7.48 -6.21
C ALA A 171 -6.78 7.94 -5.08
N LEU A 172 -6.61 9.19 -4.62
CA LEU A 172 -7.44 9.78 -3.58
C LEU A 172 -8.86 10.10 -4.07
N ALA A 173 -9.01 10.62 -5.29
CA ALA A 173 -10.33 10.89 -5.87
C ALA A 173 -11.18 9.62 -6.08
N HIS A 174 -10.53 8.47 -6.25
CA HIS A 174 -11.17 7.19 -6.57
C HIS A 174 -10.98 6.12 -5.49
N ILE A 175 -10.56 6.48 -4.27
CA ILE A 175 -10.18 5.50 -3.23
C ILE A 175 -11.31 4.50 -2.89
N ASN A 176 -12.56 4.89 -3.11
CA ASN A 176 -13.76 4.08 -2.84
C ASN A 176 -14.32 3.38 -4.09
N LYS A 177 -13.61 3.39 -5.22
CA LYS A 177 -14.12 2.88 -6.51
C LYS A 177 -14.59 1.43 -6.45
N HIS A 178 -13.91 0.59 -5.66
CA HIS A 178 -14.22 -0.83 -5.51
C HIS A 178 -14.65 -1.22 -4.09
N VAL A 179 -15.13 -0.27 -3.29
CA VAL A 179 -15.45 -0.51 -1.86
C VAL A 179 -16.48 -1.63 -1.66
N THR A 180 -17.46 -1.74 -2.58
CA THR A 180 -18.48 -2.79 -2.57
C THR A 180 -17.92 -4.18 -2.90
N GLU A 181 -16.77 -4.25 -3.57
CA GLU A 181 -16.04 -5.48 -3.86
C GLU A 181 -15.04 -5.84 -2.76
N GLY A 182 -14.82 -4.94 -1.80
CA GLY A 182 -13.95 -5.14 -0.63
C GLY A 182 -12.50 -4.70 -0.82
N PHE A 183 -12.21 -3.78 -1.74
CA PHE A 183 -10.88 -3.18 -1.92
C PHE A 183 -10.99 -1.74 -2.45
N SER A 184 -9.90 -0.98 -2.46
CA SER A 184 -9.89 0.42 -2.88
C SER A 184 -9.79 0.57 -4.41
N LEU A 185 -8.69 0.06 -4.96
CA LEU A 185 -8.30 0.17 -6.38
C LEU A 185 -7.70 -1.16 -6.86
N CYS A 186 -7.52 -1.33 -8.16
CA CYS A 186 -6.88 -2.52 -8.72
C CYS A 186 -5.63 -2.20 -9.55
N ASP A 187 -4.90 -3.23 -9.95
CA ASP A 187 -3.65 -3.13 -10.72
C ASP A 187 -3.80 -3.05 -12.25
N GLN A 188 -4.95 -2.58 -12.75
CA GLN A 188 -5.28 -2.51 -14.19
C GLN A 188 -5.54 -1.07 -14.62
N VAL A 189 -5.53 -0.85 -15.94
CA VAL A 189 -5.73 0.47 -16.57
C VAL A 189 -7.05 1.15 -16.22
N HIS A 190 -8.07 0.41 -15.78
CA HIS A 190 -9.32 1.03 -15.32
C HIS A 190 -9.17 1.73 -13.96
N CYS A 191 -8.13 1.41 -13.21
CA CYS A 191 -7.66 2.16 -12.05
C CYS A 191 -6.33 2.83 -12.43
N GLN A 192 -5.21 2.19 -12.08
CA GLN A 192 -3.86 2.58 -12.46
C GLN A 192 -3.02 1.30 -12.53
N VAL A 193 -2.08 1.23 -13.47
CA VAL A 193 -1.18 0.09 -13.57
C VAL A 193 -0.28 0.06 -12.33
N TYR A 194 -0.22 -1.09 -11.65
CA TYR A 194 0.55 -1.24 -10.42
C TYR A 194 1.26 -2.60 -10.38
N TYR A 195 2.60 -2.59 -10.29
CA TYR A 195 3.40 -3.81 -10.28
C TYR A 195 4.14 -4.06 -8.95
N GLY A 196 3.79 -3.31 -7.91
CA GLY A 196 4.44 -3.39 -6.60
C GLY A 196 5.51 -2.31 -6.42
N LYS A 197 6.54 -2.62 -5.63
CA LYS A 197 7.67 -1.72 -5.35
C LYS A 197 8.44 -1.39 -6.65
N PRO A 198 8.75 -0.12 -6.91
CA PRO A 198 9.54 0.26 -8.07
C PRO A 198 11.02 -0.12 -7.90
N LYS A 199 11.75 -0.19 -9.01
CA LYS A 199 13.19 -0.48 -9.04
C LYS A 199 14.04 0.78 -9.19
N ASP A 200 13.54 1.80 -9.87
CA ASP A 200 14.23 3.07 -10.04
C ASP A 200 14.20 3.90 -8.75
N LEU A 201 15.37 4.13 -8.15
CA LEU A 201 15.49 4.90 -6.91
C LEU A 201 15.13 6.38 -7.09
N ASN A 202 15.24 6.93 -8.31
CA ASN A 202 14.88 8.33 -8.58
C ASN A 202 13.39 8.58 -8.37
N ILE A 203 12.56 7.55 -8.54
CA ILE A 203 11.11 7.64 -8.30
C ILE A 203 10.85 7.92 -6.82
N PHE A 204 11.56 7.27 -5.89
CA PHE A 204 11.38 7.55 -4.46
C PHE A 204 11.69 9.00 -4.10
N ASN A 205 12.73 9.59 -4.69
CA ASN A 205 13.05 11.01 -4.49
C ASN A 205 11.91 11.91 -5.01
N ALA A 206 11.37 11.61 -6.20
CA ALA A 206 10.24 12.36 -6.75
C ALA A 206 8.96 12.23 -5.88
N ILE A 207 8.70 11.05 -5.31
CA ILE A 207 7.57 10.85 -4.38
C ILE A 207 7.75 11.69 -3.13
N ASP A 208 8.95 11.70 -2.53
CA ASP A 208 9.24 12.46 -1.32
C ASP A 208 9.17 13.98 -1.54
N GLU A 209 9.76 14.48 -2.63
CA GLU A 209 9.70 15.90 -3.00
C GLU A 209 8.28 16.40 -3.37
N THR A 210 7.37 15.47 -3.65
CA THR A 210 5.96 15.76 -3.97
C THR A 210 4.98 15.26 -2.91
N LYS A 211 5.48 14.92 -1.72
CA LYS A 211 4.66 14.38 -0.65
C LYS A 211 3.48 15.29 -0.32
N GLY A 212 2.28 14.72 -0.30
CA GLY A 212 1.03 15.44 -0.02
C GLY A 212 0.56 16.38 -1.13
N LYS A 213 1.30 16.54 -2.24
CA LYS A 213 0.86 17.38 -3.36
C LYS A 213 -0.16 16.65 -4.22
N VAL A 214 -1.26 17.33 -4.48
CA VAL A 214 -2.39 16.91 -5.32
C VAL A 214 -2.85 18.08 -6.17
N VAL A 215 -3.60 17.80 -7.24
CA VAL A 215 -4.23 18.83 -8.07
C VAL A 215 -5.71 18.96 -7.68
N VAL A 216 -6.16 20.19 -7.49
CA VAL A 216 -7.55 20.51 -7.14
C VAL A 216 -8.13 21.55 -8.09
N ASP A 217 -9.46 21.56 -8.22
CA ASP A 217 -10.20 22.62 -8.92
C ASP A 217 -10.32 23.90 -8.07
N GLU A 218 -11.00 24.92 -8.62
CA GLU A 218 -11.26 26.20 -7.94
C GLU A 218 -12.08 26.04 -6.64
N ASN A 219 -12.83 24.93 -6.51
CA ASN A 219 -13.63 24.58 -5.35
C ASN A 219 -12.89 23.66 -4.36
N LEU A 220 -11.60 23.40 -4.59
CA LEU A 220 -10.75 22.50 -3.80
C LEU A 220 -11.13 21.01 -3.88
N ASN A 221 -11.89 20.61 -4.90
CA ASN A 221 -12.12 19.19 -5.17
C ASN A 221 -10.93 18.60 -5.92
N LEU A 222 -10.58 17.35 -5.61
CA LEU A 222 -9.60 16.61 -6.40
C LEU A 222 -10.09 16.48 -7.85
N ILE A 223 -9.26 16.88 -8.81
CA ILE A 223 -9.61 16.74 -10.23
C ILE A 223 -9.59 15.26 -10.66
N VAL A 224 -10.27 14.95 -11.76
CA VAL A 224 -10.03 13.70 -12.49
C VAL A 224 -8.71 13.84 -13.25
N ALA A 225 -7.63 13.40 -12.62
CA ALA A 225 -6.28 13.44 -13.18
C ALA A 225 -6.05 12.35 -14.25
N ALA A 226 -6.77 12.43 -15.37
CA ALA A 226 -6.59 11.53 -16.50
C ALA A 226 -5.23 11.75 -17.17
N PHE A 227 -4.54 10.67 -17.52
CA PHE A 227 -3.29 10.68 -18.28
C PHE A 227 -3.26 9.52 -19.28
N HIS A 228 -2.44 9.64 -20.32
CA HIS A 228 -2.31 8.64 -21.38
C HIS A 228 -0.91 8.70 -22.00
N SER A 229 -0.52 7.65 -22.72
CA SER A 229 0.86 7.47 -23.21
C SER A 229 1.23 8.36 -24.40
N ASN A 230 0.32 8.57 -25.36
CA ASN A 230 0.54 9.41 -26.53
C ASN A 230 -0.79 9.99 -27.02
N SER A 231 -0.82 11.31 -27.20
CA SER A 231 -2.01 12.06 -27.63
C SER A 231 -2.19 12.12 -29.16
N GLY A 232 -1.18 11.69 -29.93
CA GLY A 232 -1.19 11.89 -31.39
C GLY A 232 -1.03 13.35 -31.83
N GLY A 233 -0.76 14.28 -30.89
CA GLY A 233 -0.47 15.69 -31.15
C GLY A 233 -1.39 16.67 -30.41
N GLN A 234 -2.56 16.24 -29.93
CA GLN A 234 -3.52 17.07 -29.19
C GLN A 234 -4.27 16.21 -28.17
N THR A 235 -4.57 16.75 -26.99
CA THR A 235 -5.45 16.08 -26.03
C THR A 235 -6.91 16.19 -26.47
N ALA A 236 -7.74 15.20 -26.14
CA ALA A 236 -9.18 15.26 -26.34
C ALA A 236 -9.88 16.00 -25.19
N ASN A 237 -11.03 16.60 -25.46
CA ASN A 237 -11.90 17.07 -24.37
C ASN A 237 -12.51 15.87 -23.65
N SER A 238 -12.98 16.06 -22.42
CA SER A 238 -13.54 14.99 -21.60
C SER A 238 -14.89 14.45 -22.08
N GLU A 239 -15.60 15.26 -22.85
CA GLU A 239 -16.95 15.02 -23.36
C GLU A 239 -16.99 14.42 -24.78
N ASP A 240 -15.84 14.38 -25.45
CA ASP A 240 -15.66 13.81 -26.80
C ASP A 240 -15.34 12.30 -26.73
#